data_AF-A0AAI9STQ5-F1
#
_entry.id   AF-A0AAI9STQ5-F1
#
_cell.length_a   1.000
_cell.length_b   1.000
_cell.length_c   1.000
_cell.angle_alpha   90.00
_cell.angle_beta   90.00
_cell.angle_gamma   90.00
#
_symmetry.space_group_name_H-M   'P 1'
#
loop_
_entity.id
_entity.type
_entity.pdbx_description
1 polymer ?
#
loop_
_entity_poly.entity_id
_entity_poly.type
_entity_poly.pdbx_seq_one_letter_code
_entity_poly.pdbx_strand_id
1 'polypeptide(L)'
;MEVQADKEITQGRDEVYLSRLRKDIKRVEEHLKQADAAIGSFDETLHESSPIEKQIIALYRTYKCIPYKPDKNDSISTSTTTVVLEKMIQEKKGQLAKAKNDKTLEKKDEFDFAAMVNELQTIRDEKLEAKEVLSKILSREFESLLNEKLQESNNIQVQLKGFLRKVLIKYLALSDLARGQVSDRDKMKSDLLQLSKFFNILTHEEWIEVPSGFKGVVEILEDSNLFEFRDSFIRLKKG
;
A
#
# COMPACT_ATOMS: atom_id res chain seq x y z
N MET A 1 43.19 -1.70 -51.17
CA MET A 1 42.77 -2.93 -50.45
C MET A 1 42.15 -2.62 -49.09
N GLU A 2 42.63 -1.64 -48.32
CA GLU A 2 42.04 -1.29 -47.00
C GLU A 2 40.57 -0.84 -47.05
N VAL A 3 40.16 -0.02 -48.04
CA VAL A 3 38.78 0.47 -48.17
C VAL A 3 37.75 -0.64 -48.47
N GLN A 4 38.21 -1.78 -49.01
CA GLN A 4 37.35 -2.93 -49.32
C GLN A 4 37.16 -3.82 -48.09
N ALA A 5 38.21 -4.00 -47.29
CA ALA A 5 38.15 -4.72 -46.03
C ALA A 5 37.22 -4.02 -45.01
N ASP A 6 37.27 -2.69 -44.92
CA ASP A 6 36.37 -1.92 -44.03
C ASP A 6 34.89 -2.02 -44.42
N LYS A 7 34.58 -2.13 -45.71
CA LYS A 7 33.20 -2.34 -46.21
C LYS A 7 32.67 -3.74 -45.90
N GLU A 8 33.52 -4.77 -45.99
CA GLU A 8 33.14 -6.14 -45.63
C GLU A 8 32.96 -6.32 -44.11
N ILE A 9 33.81 -5.66 -43.31
CA ILE A 9 33.69 -5.66 -41.84
C ILE A 9 32.42 -4.94 -41.37
N THR A 10 32.03 -3.85 -42.03
CA THR A 10 30.78 -3.12 -41.72
C THR A 10 29.54 -3.91 -42.15
N GLN A 11 29.53 -4.54 -43.32
CA GLN A 11 28.44 -5.41 -43.75
C GLN A 11 28.23 -6.61 -42.81
N GLY A 12 29.30 -7.27 -42.37
CA GLY A 12 29.20 -8.36 -41.40
C GLY A 12 28.67 -7.92 -40.03
N ARG A 13 28.97 -6.69 -39.59
CA ARG A 13 28.43 -6.13 -38.34
C ARG A 13 26.94 -5.79 -38.46
N ASP A 14 26.52 -5.25 -39.59
CA ASP A 14 25.13 -4.88 -39.85
C ASP A 14 24.24 -6.13 -39.95
N GLU A 15 24.72 -7.21 -40.56
CA GLU A 15 24.01 -8.49 -40.59
C GLU A 15 23.83 -9.08 -39.19
N VAL A 16 24.87 -9.04 -38.36
CA VAL A 16 24.79 -9.48 -36.96
C VAL A 16 23.80 -8.61 -36.18
N TYR A 17 23.83 -7.29 -36.36
CA TYR A 17 22.88 -6.37 -35.72
C TYR A 17 21.44 -6.66 -36.15
N LEU A 18 21.18 -6.82 -37.45
CA LEU A 18 19.86 -7.16 -37.98
C LEU A 18 19.36 -8.51 -37.47
N SER A 19 20.24 -9.50 -37.37
CA SER A 19 19.88 -10.81 -36.83
C SER A 19 19.48 -10.75 -35.36
N ARG A 20 20.14 -9.90 -34.55
CA ARG A 20 19.80 -9.66 -33.14
C ARG A 20 18.49 -8.90 -33.03
N LEU A 21 18.33 -7.83 -33.79
CA LEU A 21 17.10 -7.04 -33.79
C LEU A 21 15.88 -7.88 -34.18
N ARG A 22 16.00 -8.77 -35.17
CA ARG A 22 14.93 -9.71 -35.54
C ARG A 22 14.56 -10.67 -34.42
N LYS A 23 15.56 -11.17 -33.66
CA LYS A 23 15.31 -12.02 -32.49
C LYS A 23 14.62 -11.25 -31.37
N ASP A 24 15.06 -10.02 -31.11
CA ASP A 24 14.47 -9.16 -30.08
C ASP A 24 13.01 -8.83 -30.43
N ILE A 25 12.73 -8.47 -31.68
CA ILE A 25 11.37 -8.22 -32.20
C ILE A 25 10.50 -9.45 -32.00
N LYS A 26 10.95 -10.62 -32.46
CA LYS A 26 10.18 -11.87 -32.35
C LYS A 26 9.87 -12.21 -30.88
N ARG A 27 10.83 -12.04 -29.98
CA ARG A 27 10.63 -12.28 -28.54
C ARG A 27 9.58 -11.32 -27.95
N VAL A 28 9.64 -10.03 -28.29
CA VAL A 28 8.63 -9.05 -27.84
C VAL A 28 7.26 -9.36 -28.42
N GLU A 29 7.16 -9.74 -29.68
CA GLU A 29 5.91 -10.19 -30.30
C GLU A 29 5.31 -11.42 -29.62
N GLU A 30 6.14 -12.38 -29.22
CA GLU A 30 5.69 -13.55 -28.46
C GLU A 30 5.18 -13.16 -27.07
N HIS A 31 5.86 -12.26 -26.36
CA HIS A 31 5.38 -11.74 -25.07
C HIS A 31 4.07 -10.95 -25.21
N LEU A 32 3.92 -10.16 -26.28
CA LEU A 32 2.67 -9.47 -26.57
C LEU A 32 1.54 -10.45 -26.82
N LYS A 33 1.75 -11.49 -27.64
CA LYS A 33 0.75 -12.54 -27.87
C LYS A 33 0.33 -13.25 -26.59
N GLN A 34 1.28 -13.55 -25.71
CA GLN A 34 1.00 -14.16 -24.41
C GLN A 34 0.21 -13.20 -23.50
N ALA A 35 0.56 -11.91 -23.51
CA ALA A 35 -0.16 -10.89 -22.76
C ALA A 35 -1.59 -10.72 -23.28
N ASP A 36 -1.80 -10.64 -24.59
CA ASP A 36 -3.12 -10.52 -25.20
C ASP A 36 -3.99 -11.76 -24.93
N ALA A 37 -3.40 -12.96 -24.99
CA ALA A 37 -4.09 -14.20 -24.63
C ALA A 37 -4.46 -14.23 -23.13
N ALA A 38 -3.59 -13.74 -22.25
CA ALA A 38 -3.89 -13.62 -20.82
C ALA A 38 -4.98 -12.56 -20.57
N ILE A 39 -4.92 -11.41 -21.23
CA ILE A 39 -5.94 -10.37 -21.14
C ILE A 39 -7.30 -10.90 -21.60
N GLY A 40 -7.33 -11.59 -22.74
CA GLY A 40 -8.55 -12.21 -23.28
C GLY A 40 -9.06 -13.41 -22.47
N SER A 41 -8.28 -13.93 -21.51
CA SER A 41 -8.76 -14.97 -20.58
C SER A 41 -9.54 -14.41 -19.38
N PHE A 42 -9.47 -13.09 -19.15
CA PHE A 42 -10.28 -12.43 -18.13
C PHE A 42 -11.66 -12.08 -18.69
N ASP A 43 -12.68 -12.11 -17.82
CA ASP A 43 -14.03 -11.67 -18.19
C ASP A 43 -14.01 -10.23 -18.70
N GLU A 44 -14.59 -9.98 -19.87
CA GLU A 44 -14.70 -8.63 -20.44
C GLU A 44 -15.48 -7.67 -19.52
N THR A 45 -16.36 -8.22 -18.67
CA THR A 45 -17.13 -7.50 -17.65
C THR A 45 -16.41 -7.31 -16.32
N LEU A 46 -15.14 -7.74 -16.19
CA LEU A 46 -14.38 -7.65 -14.94
C LEU A 46 -14.19 -6.20 -14.49
N HIS A 47 -14.05 -5.27 -15.44
CA HIS A 47 -13.91 -3.84 -15.16
C HIS A 47 -15.22 -3.23 -14.61
N GLU A 48 -16.37 -3.69 -15.07
CA GLU A 48 -17.68 -3.19 -14.62
C GLU A 48 -18.14 -3.83 -13.31
N SER A 49 -17.75 -5.10 -13.09
CA SER A 49 -18.10 -5.87 -11.89
C SER A 49 -17.17 -5.62 -10.70
N SER A 50 -16.00 -5.00 -10.92
CA SER A 50 -15.04 -4.73 -9.85
C SER A 50 -15.37 -3.42 -9.10
N PRO A 51 -15.47 -3.44 -7.75
CA PRO A 51 -15.64 -2.23 -6.94
C PRO A 51 -14.54 -1.19 -7.20
N ILE A 52 -14.91 0.09 -7.18
CA ILE A 52 -14.02 1.23 -7.50
C ILE A 52 -12.78 1.23 -6.61
N GLU A 53 -12.90 0.85 -5.34
CA GLU A 53 -11.79 0.82 -4.38
C GLU A 53 -10.71 -0.20 -4.80
N LYS A 54 -11.12 -1.36 -5.33
CA LYS A 54 -10.18 -2.36 -5.83
C LYS A 54 -9.47 -1.89 -7.09
N GLN A 55 -10.17 -1.15 -7.96
CA GLN A 55 -9.58 -0.54 -9.15
C GLN A 55 -8.52 0.51 -8.77
N ILE A 56 -8.81 1.36 -7.79
CA ILE A 56 -7.87 2.36 -7.27
C ILE A 56 -6.61 1.70 -6.70
N ILE A 57 -6.77 0.64 -5.89
CA ILE A 57 -5.64 -0.09 -5.31
C ILE A 57 -4.81 -0.78 -6.40
N ALA A 58 -5.47 -1.39 -7.40
CA ALA A 58 -4.79 -2.00 -8.53
C ALA A 58 -3.98 -0.96 -9.34
N LEU A 59 -4.58 0.19 -9.62
CA LEU A 59 -3.94 1.29 -10.35
C LEU A 59 -2.71 1.84 -9.60
N TYR A 60 -2.83 2.02 -8.27
CA TYR A 60 -1.70 2.43 -7.44
C TYR A 60 -0.55 1.42 -7.52
N ARG A 61 -0.85 0.11 -7.51
CA ARG A 61 0.15 -0.94 -7.64
C ARG A 61 0.79 -0.97 -9.03
N THR A 62 0.03 -0.74 -10.10
CA THR A 62 0.58 -0.70 -11.46
C THR A 62 1.52 0.48 -11.67
N TYR A 63 1.22 1.66 -11.11
CA TYR A 63 2.14 2.81 -11.22
C TYR A 63 3.49 2.58 -10.52
N LYS A 64 3.54 1.70 -9.52
CA LYS A 64 4.78 1.37 -8.81
C LYS A 64 5.68 0.39 -9.58
N CYS A 65 5.14 -0.35 -10.55
CA CYS A 65 5.86 -1.44 -11.22
C CYS A 65 5.99 -1.19 -12.72
N ILE A 66 7.20 -1.39 -13.26
CA ILE A 66 7.43 -1.36 -14.71
C ILE A 66 7.18 -2.78 -15.25
N PRO A 67 6.17 -3.00 -16.13
CA PRO A 67 5.76 -4.34 -16.54
C PRO A 67 6.79 -5.08 -17.41
N TYR A 68 7.55 -4.33 -18.22
CA TYR A 68 8.56 -4.89 -19.12
C TYR A 68 9.94 -4.38 -18.74
N LYS A 69 10.87 -5.31 -18.54
CA LYS A 69 12.29 -5.02 -18.32
C LYS A 69 13.08 -5.58 -19.50
N PRO A 70 13.72 -4.73 -20.32
CA PRO A 70 14.54 -5.22 -21.42
C PRO A 70 15.78 -5.94 -20.89
N ASP A 71 16.24 -6.95 -21.63
CA ASP A 71 17.50 -7.62 -21.31
C ASP A 71 18.69 -6.71 -21.63
N LYS A 72 19.83 -6.94 -20.98
CA LYS A 72 21.05 -6.16 -21.17
C LYS A 72 21.55 -6.16 -22.63
N ASN A 73 21.19 -7.19 -23.39
CA ASN A 73 21.60 -7.37 -24.78
C ASN A 73 20.57 -6.85 -25.81
N ASP A 74 19.49 -6.21 -25.34
CA ASP A 74 18.42 -5.74 -26.20
C ASP A 74 18.84 -4.52 -27.03
N SER A 75 18.64 -4.65 -28.34
CA SER A 75 18.92 -3.61 -29.34
C SER A 75 17.69 -2.75 -29.68
N ILE A 76 16.56 -3.01 -29.03
CA ILE A 76 15.28 -2.33 -29.28
C ILE A 76 15.33 -0.86 -28.82
N SER A 77 15.93 -0.57 -27.67
CA SER A 77 15.98 0.81 -27.13
C SER A 77 16.77 1.74 -28.06
N THR A 78 17.94 1.29 -28.52
CA THR A 78 18.77 2.03 -29.47
C THR A 78 18.04 2.23 -30.79
N SER A 79 17.40 1.17 -31.32
CA SER A 79 16.63 1.25 -32.57
C SER A 79 15.45 2.21 -32.46
N THR A 80 14.71 2.16 -31.36
CA THR A 80 13.55 3.03 -31.11
C THR A 80 13.97 4.49 -31.00
N THR A 81 15.07 4.76 -30.29
CA THR A 81 15.63 6.11 -30.16
C THR A 81 16.01 6.68 -31.52
N THR A 82 16.66 5.87 -32.39
CA THR A 82 17.01 6.30 -33.74
C THR A 82 15.79 6.67 -34.57
N VAL A 83 14.75 5.84 -34.58
CA VAL A 83 13.50 6.12 -35.32
C VAL A 83 12.82 7.39 -34.82
N VAL A 84 12.78 7.59 -33.50
CA VAL A 84 12.18 8.78 -32.88
C VAL A 84 12.97 10.04 -33.24
N LEU A 85 14.30 9.98 -33.22
CA LEU A 85 15.16 11.11 -33.63
C LEU A 85 15.01 11.41 -35.12
N GLU A 86 14.98 10.40 -35.98
CA GLU A 86 14.75 10.58 -37.42
C GLU A 86 13.39 11.24 -37.69
N LYS A 87 12.34 10.81 -36.99
CA LYS A 87 11.01 11.39 -37.10
C LYS A 87 11.00 12.86 -36.66
N MET A 88 11.65 13.19 -35.55
CA MET A 88 11.82 14.58 -35.10
C MET A 88 12.61 15.42 -36.12
N ILE A 89 13.69 14.87 -36.69
CA ILE A 89 14.47 15.56 -37.71
C ILE A 89 13.62 15.81 -38.96
N GLN A 90 12.84 14.84 -39.41
CA GLN A 90 11.93 14.99 -40.55
C GLN A 90 10.85 16.03 -40.27
N GLU A 91 10.25 16.02 -39.08
CA GLU A 91 9.26 17.00 -38.66
C GLU A 91 9.84 18.42 -38.65
N LYS A 92 11.02 18.59 -38.05
CA LYS A 92 11.72 19.89 -38.00
C LYS A 92 12.15 20.36 -39.38
N LYS A 93 12.61 19.46 -40.25
CA LYS A 93 12.89 19.78 -41.66
C LYS A 93 11.61 20.23 -42.39
N GLY A 94 10.48 19.58 -42.14
CA GLY A 94 9.17 19.97 -42.67
C GLY A 94 8.72 21.35 -42.17
N GLN A 95 8.87 21.64 -40.88
CA GLN A 95 8.59 22.94 -40.28
C GLN A 95 9.49 24.04 -40.87
N LEU A 96 10.78 23.76 -41.07
CA LEU A 96 11.72 24.70 -41.70
C LEU A 96 11.42 24.93 -43.19
N ALA A 97 11.00 23.88 -43.92
CA ALA A 97 10.60 24.02 -45.31
C ALA A 97 9.34 24.87 -45.46
N LYS A 98 8.35 24.70 -44.57
CA LYS A 98 7.16 25.56 -44.49
C LYS A 98 7.53 27.00 -44.14
N ALA A 99 8.36 27.21 -43.11
CA ALA A 99 8.82 28.54 -42.69
C ALA A 99 9.67 29.26 -43.76
N LYS A 100 10.38 28.53 -44.64
CA LYS A 100 11.10 29.11 -45.77
C LYS A 100 10.20 29.50 -46.95
N ASN A 101 9.06 28.83 -47.11
CA ASN A 101 8.07 29.15 -48.14
C ASN A 101 7.12 30.28 -47.71
N ASP A 102 6.96 30.51 -46.40
CA ASP A 102 6.28 31.69 -45.86
C ASP A 102 7.19 32.93 -45.88
N LYS A 103 7.39 33.50 -47.08
CA LYS A 103 7.93 34.87 -47.26
C LYS A 103 6.88 35.98 -47.02
N THR A 104 5.83 35.68 -46.26
CA THR A 104 4.72 36.59 -45.91
C THR A 104 4.72 36.88 -44.40
N LEU A 105 5.88 37.17 -43.84
CA LEU A 105 6.06 37.56 -42.43
C LEU A 105 5.76 39.06 -42.22
N GLU A 106 4.58 39.54 -42.62
CA GLU A 106 4.09 40.87 -42.21
C GLU A 106 2.68 40.88 -41.59
N LYS A 107 1.98 39.76 -41.54
CA LYS A 107 0.78 39.66 -40.71
C LYS A 107 0.91 38.41 -39.86
N LYS A 108 1.57 38.59 -38.71
CA LYS A 108 1.34 37.74 -37.54
C LYS A 108 -0.18 37.61 -37.42
N ASP A 109 -0.69 36.40 -37.51
CA ASP A 109 -1.87 36.05 -36.74
C ASP A 109 -1.62 36.59 -35.33
N GLU A 110 -2.36 37.62 -34.95
CA GLU A 110 -2.38 38.09 -33.57
C GLU A 110 -2.85 36.90 -32.75
N PHE A 111 -1.88 36.17 -32.20
CA PHE A 111 -2.14 35.10 -31.27
C PHE A 111 -2.87 35.75 -30.10
N ASP A 112 -4.18 35.52 -30.03
CA ASP A 112 -5.03 36.18 -29.06
C ASP A 112 -4.75 35.58 -27.68
N PHE A 113 -3.77 36.17 -27.01
CA PHE A 113 -3.39 35.81 -25.65
C PHE A 113 -4.58 35.92 -24.69
N ALA A 114 -5.59 36.75 -24.99
CA ALA A 114 -6.78 36.84 -24.16
C ALA A 114 -7.65 35.59 -24.27
N ALA A 115 -7.82 35.05 -25.48
CA ALA A 115 -8.53 33.79 -25.69
C ALA A 115 -7.84 32.61 -24.99
N MET A 116 -6.50 32.50 -25.13
CA MET A 116 -5.70 31.46 -24.47
C MET A 116 -5.74 31.57 -22.94
N VAL A 117 -5.69 32.80 -22.39
CA VAL A 117 -5.78 33.02 -20.95
C VAL A 117 -7.16 32.65 -20.42
N ASN A 118 -8.23 32.94 -21.15
CA ASN A 118 -9.59 32.56 -20.75
C ASN A 118 -9.79 31.03 -20.79
N GLU A 119 -9.22 30.34 -21.78
CA GLU A 119 -9.24 28.88 -21.85
C GLU A 119 -8.45 28.24 -20.69
N LEU A 120 -7.29 28.81 -20.34
CA LEU A 120 -6.52 28.35 -19.19
C LEU A 120 -7.23 28.61 -17.85
N GLN A 121 -7.99 29.71 -17.74
CA GLN A 121 -8.78 30.01 -16.55
C GLN A 121 -9.95 29.04 -16.39
N THR A 122 -10.69 28.77 -17.46
CA THR A 122 -11.79 27.79 -17.44
C THR A 122 -11.28 26.39 -17.07
N ILE A 123 -10.17 25.94 -17.65
CA ILE A 123 -9.54 24.67 -17.27
C ILE A 123 -9.11 24.67 -15.79
N ARG A 124 -8.54 25.77 -15.30
CA ARG A 124 -8.14 25.88 -13.89
C ARG A 124 -9.35 25.73 -12.96
N ASP A 125 -10.44 26.41 -13.28
CA ASP A 125 -11.64 26.44 -12.44
C ASP A 125 -12.34 25.06 -12.44
N GLU A 126 -12.43 24.39 -13.59
CA GLU A 126 -12.91 23.00 -13.69
C GLU A 126 -12.06 22.03 -12.85
N LYS A 127 -10.73 22.20 -12.86
CA LYS A 127 -9.83 21.35 -12.06
C LYS A 127 -9.91 21.64 -10.58
N LEU A 128 -10.15 22.89 -10.18
CA LEU A 128 -10.39 23.27 -8.79
C LEU A 128 -11.70 22.67 -8.28
N GLU A 129 -12.76 22.74 -9.08
CA GLU A 129 -14.06 22.15 -8.75
C GLU A 129 -13.97 20.62 -8.63
N ALA A 130 -13.30 19.96 -9.58
CA ALA A 130 -13.04 18.53 -9.51
C ALA A 130 -12.23 18.15 -8.26
N LYS A 131 -11.22 18.94 -7.89
CA LYS A 131 -10.44 18.75 -6.66
C LYS A 131 -11.30 18.88 -5.41
N GLU A 132 -12.21 19.85 -5.36
CA GLU A 132 -13.12 20.00 -4.21
C GLU A 132 -14.10 18.83 -4.09
N VAL A 133 -14.65 18.36 -5.20
CA VAL A 133 -15.52 17.18 -5.24
C VAL A 133 -14.77 15.94 -4.76
N LEU A 134 -13.56 15.69 -5.29
CA LEU A 134 -12.69 14.60 -4.84
C LEU A 134 -12.33 14.71 -3.36
N SER A 135 -12.01 15.91 -2.88
CA SER A 135 -11.70 16.18 -1.47
C SER A 135 -12.87 15.86 -0.55
N LYS A 136 -14.10 16.18 -0.97
CA LYS A 136 -15.35 15.86 -0.24
C LYS A 136 -15.67 14.37 -0.24
N ILE A 137 -15.33 13.64 -1.30
CA ILE A 137 -15.50 12.18 -1.37
C ILE A 137 -14.46 11.50 -0.48
N LEU A 138 -13.19 11.89 -0.59
CA LEU A 138 -12.10 11.37 0.22
C LEU A 138 -12.30 11.64 1.72
N SER A 139 -12.81 12.80 2.12
CA SER A 139 -13.06 13.09 3.52
C SER A 139 -14.25 12.32 4.12
N ARG A 140 -15.19 11.84 3.29
CA ARG A 140 -16.31 10.98 3.74
C ARG A 140 -15.94 9.51 3.88
N GLU A 141 -15.02 9.00 3.07
CA GLU A 141 -14.70 7.56 3.02
C GLU A 141 -13.40 7.19 3.75
N PHE A 142 -12.52 8.16 4.05
CA PHE A 142 -11.26 7.95 4.78
C PHE A 142 -11.24 8.60 6.18
N GLU A 143 -12.36 8.64 6.90
CA GLU A 143 -12.26 8.78 8.35
C GLU A 143 -11.59 7.53 8.91
N SER A 144 -10.34 7.70 9.37
CA SER A 144 -9.55 6.61 9.93
C SER A 144 -10.27 6.01 11.13
N LEU A 145 -10.91 4.85 10.91
CA LEU A 145 -11.50 3.98 11.93
C LEU A 145 -10.52 3.61 13.05
N LEU A 146 -9.22 3.86 12.85
CA LEU A 146 -8.19 3.64 13.87
C LEU A 146 -8.46 4.47 15.13
N ASN A 147 -8.86 5.74 14.99
CA ASN A 147 -9.12 6.59 16.15
C ASN A 147 -10.35 6.14 16.93
N GLU A 148 -11.40 5.73 16.21
CA GLU A 148 -12.61 5.18 16.81
C GLU A 148 -12.32 3.85 17.51
N LYS A 149 -11.60 2.93 16.86
CA LYS A 149 -11.20 1.65 17.46
C LYS A 149 -10.23 1.81 18.62
N LEU A 150 -9.35 2.82 18.59
CA LEU A 150 -8.48 3.18 19.71
C LEU A 150 -9.32 3.68 20.89
N GLN A 151 -10.31 4.54 20.65
CA GLN A 151 -11.23 5.02 21.68
C GLN A 151 -12.07 3.88 22.26
N GLU A 152 -12.59 2.99 21.42
CA GLU A 152 -13.34 1.80 21.84
C GLU A 152 -12.48 0.89 22.72
N SER A 153 -11.24 0.59 22.29
CA SER A 153 -10.28 -0.18 23.08
C SER A 153 -9.97 0.45 24.43
N ASN A 154 -9.79 1.78 24.48
CA ASN A 154 -9.56 2.51 25.72
C ASN A 154 -10.77 2.44 26.67
N ASN A 155 -11.97 2.60 26.13
CA ASN A 155 -13.21 2.47 26.93
C ASN A 155 -13.37 1.07 27.52
N ILE A 156 -13.14 0.02 26.72
CA ILE A 156 -13.17 -1.37 27.18
C ILE A 156 -12.12 -1.60 28.27
N GLN A 157 -10.91 -1.06 28.10
CA GLN A 157 -9.85 -1.18 29.10
C GLN A 157 -10.23 -0.51 30.43
N VAL A 158 -10.85 0.67 30.40
CA VAL A 158 -11.32 1.38 31.59
C VAL A 158 -12.42 0.58 32.30
N GLN A 159 -13.39 0.06 31.54
CA GLN A 159 -14.47 -0.76 32.08
C GLN A 159 -13.94 -2.06 32.69
N LEU A 160 -13.02 -2.74 32.02
CA LEU A 160 -12.37 -3.95 32.51
C LEU A 160 -11.62 -3.69 33.81
N LYS A 161 -10.80 -2.63 33.89
CA LYS A 161 -10.09 -2.26 35.13
C LYS A 161 -11.05 -1.95 36.27
N GLY A 162 -12.15 -1.26 36.00
CA GLY A 162 -13.18 -0.96 36.98
C GLY A 162 -13.89 -2.21 37.49
N PHE A 163 -14.25 -3.12 36.59
CA PHE A 163 -14.90 -4.39 36.94
C PHE A 163 -13.95 -5.31 37.71
N LEU A 164 -12.72 -5.48 37.22
CA LEU A 164 -11.67 -6.28 37.86
C LEU A 164 -11.42 -5.81 39.29
N ARG A 165 -11.30 -4.49 39.51
CA ARG A 165 -11.14 -3.93 40.86
C ARG A 165 -12.30 -4.31 41.79
N LYS A 166 -13.55 -4.25 41.32
CA LYS A 166 -14.73 -4.64 42.13
C LYS A 166 -14.72 -6.13 42.46
N VAL A 167 -14.36 -6.98 41.49
CA VAL A 167 -14.27 -8.44 41.68
C VAL A 167 -13.15 -8.80 42.64
N LEU A 168 -11.96 -8.21 42.48
CA LEU A 168 -10.82 -8.44 43.36
C LEU A 168 -11.11 -8.01 44.81
N ILE A 169 -11.77 -6.86 45.01
CA ILE A 169 -12.18 -6.42 46.35
C ILE A 169 -13.15 -7.43 47.00
N LYS A 170 -14.12 -7.93 46.23
CA LYS A 170 -15.06 -8.95 46.71
C LYS A 170 -14.35 -10.27 47.03
N TYR A 171 -13.45 -10.71 46.16
CA TYR A 171 -12.65 -11.91 46.38
C TYR A 171 -11.81 -11.81 47.65
N LEU A 172 -11.09 -10.70 47.83
CA LEU A 172 -10.28 -10.46 49.03
C LEU A 172 -11.16 -10.46 50.29
N ALA A 173 -12.30 -9.77 50.27
CA ALA A 173 -13.23 -9.76 51.41
C ALA A 173 -13.81 -11.14 51.75
N LEU A 174 -14.13 -11.96 50.74
CA LEU A 174 -14.59 -13.34 50.94
C LEU A 174 -13.46 -14.25 51.43
N SER A 175 -12.23 -14.05 50.95
CA SER A 175 -11.06 -14.81 51.39
C SER A 175 -10.66 -14.47 52.83
N ASP A 176 -10.79 -13.19 53.23
CA ASP A 176 -10.59 -12.71 54.60
C ASP A 176 -11.64 -13.32 55.54
N LEU A 177 -12.90 -13.33 55.12
CA LEU A 177 -13.99 -13.96 55.85
C LEU A 177 -13.76 -15.47 56.04
N ALA A 178 -13.33 -16.17 54.98
CA ALA A 178 -13.04 -17.61 55.03
C ALA A 178 -11.81 -17.93 55.91
N ARG A 179 -10.84 -17.02 55.98
CA ARG A 179 -9.63 -17.15 56.82
C ARG A 179 -9.85 -16.69 58.26
N GLY A 180 -11.01 -16.10 58.58
CA GLY A 180 -11.31 -15.54 59.90
C GLY A 180 -10.39 -14.37 60.27
N GLN A 181 -9.80 -13.69 59.29
CA GLN A 181 -8.85 -12.60 59.47
C GLN A 181 -9.44 -11.30 58.92
N VAL A 182 -9.24 -10.19 59.62
CA VAL A 182 -9.55 -8.85 59.10
C VAL A 182 -8.25 -8.25 58.59
N SER A 183 -8.09 -8.18 57.26
CA SER A 183 -6.90 -7.60 56.68
C SER A 183 -6.83 -6.10 56.93
N ASP A 184 -5.64 -5.63 57.34
CA ASP A 184 -5.39 -4.21 57.54
C ASP A 184 -5.48 -3.44 56.22
N ARG A 185 -5.89 -2.16 56.27
CA ARG A 185 -6.19 -1.36 55.07
C ARG A 185 -5.01 -1.30 54.09
N ASP A 186 -3.80 -1.30 54.61
CA ASP A 186 -2.58 -1.21 53.79
C ASP A 186 -2.15 -2.57 53.22
N LYS A 187 -2.46 -3.69 53.90
CA LYS A 187 -2.30 -5.04 53.32
C LYS A 187 -3.29 -5.26 52.17
N MET A 188 -4.56 -4.88 52.36
CA MET A 188 -5.57 -4.98 51.31
C MET A 188 -5.20 -4.16 50.05
N LYS A 189 -4.62 -2.97 50.22
CA LYS A 189 -4.11 -2.17 49.09
C LYS A 189 -2.94 -2.84 48.39
N SER A 190 -1.99 -3.41 49.14
CA SER A 190 -0.85 -4.15 48.60
C SER A 190 -1.31 -5.33 47.76
N ASP A 191 -2.23 -6.14 48.29
CA ASP A 191 -2.75 -7.34 47.63
C ASP A 191 -3.56 -6.99 46.37
N LEU A 192 -4.35 -5.91 46.42
CA LEU A 192 -5.07 -5.39 45.27
C LEU A 192 -4.11 -4.90 44.17
N LEU A 193 -3.02 -4.23 44.54
CA LEU A 193 -2.00 -3.80 43.58
C LEU A 193 -1.29 -4.99 42.94
N GLN A 194 -0.94 -6.02 43.72
CA GLN A 194 -0.31 -7.23 43.20
C GLN A 194 -1.23 -8.01 42.26
N LEU A 195 -2.49 -8.22 42.63
CA LEU A 195 -3.48 -8.90 41.78
C LEU A 195 -3.81 -8.08 40.52
N SER A 196 -3.97 -6.76 40.65
CA SER A 196 -4.18 -5.87 39.50
C SER A 196 -2.98 -5.92 38.54
N LYS A 197 -1.75 -5.94 39.06
CA LYS A 197 -0.55 -6.09 38.25
C LYS A 197 -0.53 -7.45 37.55
N PHE A 198 -0.85 -8.54 38.24
CA PHE A 198 -0.95 -9.88 37.67
C PHE A 198 -1.94 -9.94 36.49
N PHE A 199 -3.17 -9.45 36.64
CA PHE A 199 -4.15 -9.45 35.55
C PHE A 199 -3.81 -8.50 34.40
N ASN A 200 -3.13 -7.37 34.66
CA ASN A 200 -2.62 -6.51 33.60
C ASN A 200 -1.51 -7.22 32.80
N ILE A 201 -0.63 -7.97 33.45
CA ILE A 201 0.40 -8.75 32.75
C ILE A 201 -0.26 -9.90 31.97
N LEU A 202 -1.30 -10.54 32.51
CA LEU A 202 -2.05 -11.65 31.88
C LEU A 202 -2.73 -11.29 30.56
N THR A 203 -2.99 -10.01 30.35
CA THR A 203 -3.55 -9.51 29.09
C THR A 203 -2.50 -9.18 28.04
N HIS A 204 -1.20 -9.19 28.37
CA HIS A 204 -0.11 -8.75 27.50
C HIS A 204 1.00 -9.80 27.28
N GLU A 205 1.28 -10.67 28.26
CA GLU A 205 2.39 -11.64 28.21
C GLU A 205 1.93 -13.09 27.97
N GLU A 206 2.83 -13.93 27.46
CA GLU A 206 2.51 -15.30 27.04
C GLU A 206 2.51 -16.35 28.14
N TRP A 207 3.21 -16.16 29.26
CA TRP A 207 3.25 -17.08 30.40
C TRP A 207 3.62 -16.31 31.66
N ILE A 208 2.80 -16.45 32.72
CA ILE A 208 2.96 -15.64 33.94
C ILE A 208 2.90 -16.51 35.17
N GLU A 209 3.84 -16.28 36.08
CA GLU A 209 3.89 -16.93 37.37
C GLU A 209 2.81 -16.38 38.30
N VAL A 210 2.10 -17.28 38.98
CA VAL A 210 1.06 -16.91 39.95
C VAL A 210 1.70 -16.35 41.22
N PRO A 211 1.29 -15.15 41.70
CA PRO A 211 1.80 -14.59 42.93
C PRO A 211 1.55 -15.51 44.14
N SER A 212 2.58 -15.72 44.96
CA SER A 212 2.51 -16.58 46.14
C SER A 212 1.48 -16.05 47.16
N GLY A 213 0.47 -16.86 47.47
CA GLY A 213 -0.62 -16.50 48.38
C GLY A 213 -2.02 -16.44 47.74
N PHE A 214 -2.10 -16.48 46.41
CA PHE A 214 -3.35 -16.35 45.65
C PHE A 214 -3.74 -17.60 44.86
N LYS A 215 -3.37 -18.80 45.34
CA LYS A 215 -3.68 -20.08 44.67
C LYS A 215 -5.19 -20.28 44.40
N GLY A 216 -6.07 -19.80 45.28
CA GLY A 216 -7.52 -19.85 45.05
C GLY A 216 -8.01 -19.03 43.84
N VAL A 217 -7.23 -18.07 43.35
CA VAL A 217 -7.54 -17.37 42.09
C VAL A 217 -7.27 -18.29 40.90
N VAL A 218 -6.29 -19.18 40.99
CA VAL A 218 -5.96 -20.16 39.94
C VAL A 218 -7.10 -21.15 39.77
N GLU A 219 -7.63 -21.68 40.88
CA GLU A 219 -8.77 -22.61 40.87
C GLU A 219 -10.00 -22.00 40.18
N ILE A 220 -10.30 -20.72 40.45
CA ILE A 220 -11.40 -19.99 39.79
C ILE A 220 -11.14 -19.80 38.29
N LEU A 221 -9.89 -19.63 37.89
CA LEU A 221 -9.51 -19.46 36.49
C LEU A 221 -9.46 -20.80 35.74
N GLU A 222 -9.13 -21.91 36.41
CA GLU A 222 -9.13 -23.28 35.85
C GLU A 222 -10.54 -23.71 35.42
N ASP A 223 -11.57 -23.30 36.16
CA ASP A 223 -12.97 -23.53 35.80
C ASP A 223 -13.38 -22.83 34.49
N SER A 224 -12.61 -21.83 34.05
CA SER A 224 -12.84 -21.15 32.78
C SER A 224 -11.95 -21.74 31.69
N ASN A 225 -12.56 -22.27 30.62
CA ASN A 225 -11.86 -22.86 29.47
C ASN A 225 -11.01 -21.87 28.64
N LEU A 226 -10.75 -20.68 29.19
CA LEU A 226 -10.07 -19.53 28.56
C LEU A 226 -8.57 -19.50 28.85
N PHE A 227 -8.06 -20.30 29.79
CA PHE A 227 -6.67 -20.28 30.21
C PHE A 227 -5.97 -21.63 29.98
N GLU A 228 -4.65 -21.58 29.83
CA GLU A 228 -3.78 -22.76 29.86
C GLU A 228 -2.85 -22.68 31.06
N PHE A 229 -2.65 -23.83 31.70
CA PHE A 229 -1.89 -23.97 32.93
C PHE A 229 -0.69 -24.88 32.69
N ARG A 230 0.49 -24.47 33.16
CA ARG A 230 1.71 -25.28 33.21
C ARG A 230 2.41 -25.03 34.55
N ASP A 231 2.36 -26.01 35.44
CA ASP A 231 2.92 -25.93 36.79
C ASP A 231 2.44 -24.67 37.54
N SER A 232 3.33 -23.68 37.72
CA SER A 232 3.05 -22.40 38.38
C SER A 232 2.73 -21.25 37.41
N PHE A 233 2.63 -21.54 36.11
CA PHE A 233 2.44 -20.55 35.04
C PHE A 233 1.06 -20.64 34.41
N ILE A 234 0.47 -19.47 34.15
CA ILE A 234 -0.84 -19.31 33.51
C ILE A 234 -0.67 -18.45 32.25
N ARG A 235 -1.44 -18.79 31.21
CA ARG A 235 -1.62 -17.92 30.05
C ARG A 235 -3.05 -17.91 29.53
N LEU A 236 -3.42 -16.83 28.85
CA LEU A 236 -4.69 -16.72 28.16
C LEU A 236 -4.62 -17.47 26.81
N LYS A 237 -5.62 -18.30 26.49
CA LYS A 237 -5.68 -19.03 25.21
C LYS A 237 -5.78 -18.05 24.06
N LYS A 238 -4.82 -18.09 23.14
CA LYS A 238 -4.93 -17.39 21.86
C LYS A 238 -5.91 -18.18 20.99
N GLY A 239 -7.02 -17.56 20.63
CA GLY A 239 -7.96 -18.08 19.63
C GLY A 239 -7.36 -18.10 18.23
#